data_AF-A0A517M9F7-F1
#
_entry.id   AF-A0A517M9F7-F1
#
_cell.length_a   1.000
_cell.length_b   1.000
_cell.length_c   1.000
_cell.angle_alpha   90.00
_cell.angle_beta   90.00
_cell.angle_gamma   90.00
#
_symmetry.space_group_name_H-M   'P 1'
#
loop_
_entity.id
_entity.type
_entity.pdbx_description
1 polymer ?
#
loop_
_entity_poly.entity_id
_entity_poly.type
_entity_poly.pdbx_seq_one_letter_code
_entity_poly.pdbx_strand_id
1 'polypeptide(L)'
;MPGIVRSLCLLACVTFAFPQTSLFCQDSAGPTEAEMAGYLLVPHERVDKKYDAGFSLYVNAWPLLENYPGQRFQTGLFGTWMFAQSDTPRSMDTYSDIEGGLGWWRDTRFATETPKFIMGGVAKSFSEWANGPGAGKGRDWSKPNGKYGVAQLSPHIVWPPDGLNLEQGTNGKLFGYGYLPLPLADAKPTTAGQDVPTGDQCWTLFLNTGNFKGPVAFFTPYFWTKPSLKDASLAGKFLDSRPANPNKAIQMETQYVPAFTAVDSNGVTFARIAPTRFPHDAEGNSPVVHRVTAFEKSALWDDVQAWFAGGDPASGKVDANASVVQSFEPRGGSTWKLYPVGTPKDQRITIDWKAFATPVNLDASTYGYRWNEELVTKPAAGAQALVKLPEYFRLTDNNKGAKQWVAVQAKDVPAETDLANVIFPRAINHSAQPYVTPEESTSPWKSPGPAAGPFRIDLGDGSVLTYSWYRFADQPAILNADLTDQEREAMQKKVELLHRNWTKDRDYLPPPTRGELADLDPALLVTPPKGLEVGYVPIATRQERAPKAKAP
;
A
#
# COMPACT_ATOMS: atom_id res chain seq x y z
N MET A 1 -62.47 24.08 -28.78
CA MET A 1 -63.18 24.92 -29.76
C MET A 1 -62.22 25.27 -30.88
N PRO A 2 -62.67 25.29 -32.14
CA PRO A 2 -62.56 24.22 -33.15
C PRO A 2 -61.50 24.58 -34.21
N GLY A 3 -61.00 23.71 -35.10
CA GLY A 3 -61.64 22.61 -35.82
C GLY A 3 -62.00 23.08 -37.24
N ILE A 4 -61.43 22.45 -38.28
CA ILE A 4 -61.84 22.33 -39.70
C ILE A 4 -60.79 21.35 -40.30
N VAL A 5 -61.02 20.04 -40.39
CA VAL A 5 -61.83 19.26 -41.36
C VAL A 5 -61.54 19.60 -42.82
N ARG A 6 -60.82 18.70 -43.51
CA ARG A 6 -61.16 18.25 -44.87
C ARG A 6 -60.52 16.88 -45.13
N SER A 7 -61.37 15.86 -45.16
CA SER A 7 -61.12 14.59 -45.85
C SER A 7 -61.51 14.76 -47.31
N LEU A 8 -60.73 14.17 -48.22
CA LEU A 8 -61.26 13.50 -49.41
C LEU A 8 -60.26 12.43 -49.91
N CYS A 9 -60.67 11.17 -49.77
CA CYS A 9 -60.52 10.00 -50.65
C CYS A 9 -60.08 10.30 -52.10
N LEU A 10 -59.47 9.42 -52.88
CA LEU A 10 -58.82 8.10 -52.75
C LEU A 10 -58.29 7.84 -54.18
N LEU A 11 -57.07 7.34 -54.39
CA LEU A 11 -56.79 6.54 -55.59
C LEU A 11 -55.72 5.51 -55.25
N ALA A 12 -56.12 4.25 -55.39
CA ALA A 12 -55.33 3.08 -55.06
C ALA A 12 -54.27 2.82 -56.13
N CYS A 13 -53.02 2.63 -55.70
CA CYS A 13 -52.02 1.88 -56.45
C CYS A 13 -51.59 0.71 -55.57
N VAL A 14 -51.90 -0.50 -56.04
CA VAL A 14 -51.42 -1.75 -55.47
C VAL A 14 -49.98 -1.94 -55.93
N THR A 15 -49.03 -1.90 -55.00
CA THR A 15 -47.65 -2.36 -55.21
C THR A 15 -47.33 -3.47 -54.22
N PHE A 16 -46.87 -4.59 -54.74
CA PHE A 16 -46.44 -5.76 -54.00
C PHE A 16 -45.28 -5.41 -53.05
N ALA A 17 -45.51 -5.55 -51.73
CA ALA A 17 -44.46 -5.48 -50.73
C ALA A 17 -43.86 -6.88 -50.51
N PHE A 18 -42.60 -7.07 -50.92
CA PHE A 18 -41.77 -8.14 -50.37
C PHE A 18 -41.38 -7.75 -48.93
N PRO A 19 -41.45 -8.66 -47.95
CA PRO A 19 -40.91 -8.39 -46.62
C PRO A 19 -39.38 -8.39 -46.72
N GLN A 20 -38.77 -7.20 -46.69
CA GLN A 20 -37.37 -7.08 -46.30
C GLN A 20 -37.28 -7.38 -44.81
N THR A 21 -36.99 -8.63 -44.47
CA THR A 21 -36.41 -8.96 -43.17
C THR A 21 -35.02 -8.32 -43.11
N SER A 22 -34.97 -7.11 -42.57
CA SER A 22 -33.72 -6.49 -42.14
C SER A 22 -33.18 -7.31 -40.96
N LEU A 23 -32.32 -8.28 -41.25
CA LEU A 23 -31.37 -8.80 -40.26
C LEU A 23 -30.48 -7.62 -39.86
N PHE A 24 -30.79 -7.00 -38.73
CA PHE A 24 -29.81 -6.21 -38.00
C PHE A 24 -28.74 -7.21 -37.50
N CYS A 25 -27.68 -7.37 -38.29
CA CYS A 25 -26.42 -7.83 -37.76
C CYS A 25 -25.99 -6.75 -36.74
N GLN A 26 -26.14 -7.02 -35.45
CA GLN A 26 -25.39 -6.27 -34.45
C GLN A 26 -23.92 -6.55 -34.77
N ASP A 27 -23.23 -5.58 -35.34
CA ASP A 27 -21.77 -5.60 -35.40
C ASP A 27 -21.29 -5.96 -33.98
N SER A 28 -20.57 -7.08 -33.87
CA SER A 28 -19.92 -7.47 -32.63
C SER A 28 -18.93 -6.37 -32.28
N ALA A 29 -19.35 -5.41 -31.44
CA ALA A 29 -18.47 -4.37 -30.95
C ALA A 29 -17.28 -5.07 -30.30
N GLY A 30 -16.08 -4.76 -30.77
CA GLY A 30 -14.84 -5.36 -30.28
C GLY A 30 -14.65 -5.17 -28.77
N PRO A 31 -13.57 -5.73 -28.20
CA PRO A 31 -13.31 -5.70 -26.78
C PRO A 31 -13.45 -4.28 -26.19
N THR A 32 -14.26 -4.16 -25.14
CA THR A 32 -14.48 -2.90 -24.41
C THR A 32 -13.68 -2.91 -23.11
N GLU A 33 -13.08 -1.77 -22.75
CA GLU A 33 -12.31 -1.64 -21.51
C GLU A 33 -13.15 -1.94 -20.25
N ALA A 34 -12.55 -2.70 -19.36
CA ALA A 34 -13.10 -3.10 -18.07
C ALA A 34 -12.02 -3.04 -16.99
N GLU A 35 -12.42 -3.25 -15.74
CA GLU A 35 -11.50 -3.32 -14.62
C GLU A 35 -11.95 -4.36 -13.59
N MET A 36 -10.97 -4.90 -12.86
CA MET A 36 -11.19 -5.72 -11.67
C MET A 36 -10.76 -4.94 -10.42
N ALA A 37 -11.60 -4.94 -9.39
CA ALA A 37 -11.34 -4.29 -8.11
C ALA A 37 -12.10 -4.97 -6.96
N GLY A 38 -11.62 -4.79 -5.73
CA GLY A 38 -12.20 -5.34 -4.49
C GLY A 38 -11.10 -5.76 -3.52
N TYR A 39 -11.43 -6.68 -2.61
CA TYR A 39 -10.54 -7.12 -1.54
C TYR A 39 -10.37 -8.63 -1.52
N LEU A 40 -9.18 -9.10 -1.16
CA LEU A 40 -8.97 -10.45 -0.64
C LEU A 40 -8.91 -10.39 0.89
N LEU A 41 -9.66 -11.25 1.56
CA LEU A 41 -9.90 -11.19 3.00
C LEU A 41 -9.16 -12.32 3.73
N VAL A 42 -8.46 -11.97 4.81
CA VAL A 42 -7.73 -12.92 5.67
C VAL A 42 -8.29 -12.87 7.10
N PRO A 43 -9.33 -13.67 7.40
CA PRO A 43 -9.85 -13.83 8.74
C PRO A 43 -8.83 -14.45 9.70
N HIS A 44 -8.81 -13.97 10.93
CA HIS A 44 -7.88 -14.37 11.97
C HIS A 44 -8.53 -14.12 13.34
N GLU A 45 -8.01 -14.81 14.34
CA GLU A 45 -8.51 -14.72 15.71
C GLU A 45 -8.33 -13.33 16.29
N ARG A 46 -9.34 -12.91 17.06
CA ARG A 46 -9.26 -11.68 17.83
C ARG A 46 -8.44 -11.91 19.09
N VAL A 47 -7.70 -10.89 19.50
CA VAL A 47 -6.94 -10.85 20.74
C VAL A 47 -7.49 -9.80 21.70
N ASP A 48 -7.07 -9.90 22.96
CA ASP A 48 -7.44 -8.96 24.01
C ASP A 48 -7.04 -7.52 23.64
N LYS A 49 -7.82 -6.54 24.12
CA LYS A 49 -7.58 -5.11 23.86
C LYS A 49 -6.28 -4.60 24.48
N LYS A 50 -5.66 -5.29 25.43
CA LYS A 50 -4.36 -4.91 26.02
C LYS A 50 -3.19 -4.95 25.03
N TYR A 51 -3.31 -5.68 23.91
CA TYR A 51 -2.30 -5.72 22.85
C TYR A 51 -2.44 -4.49 21.93
N ASP A 52 -2.31 -3.31 22.51
CA ASP A 52 -2.67 -2.02 21.91
C ASP A 52 -1.48 -1.15 21.47
N ALA A 53 -0.26 -1.69 21.50
CA ALA A 53 0.97 -1.00 21.11
C ALA A 53 1.43 -1.40 19.70
N GLY A 54 0.48 -1.63 18.81
CA GLY A 54 0.71 -1.81 17.37
C GLY A 54 0.84 -3.26 16.94
N PHE A 55 1.67 -3.49 15.92
CA PHE A 55 1.73 -4.79 15.25
C PHE A 55 2.99 -5.04 14.45
N SER A 56 3.18 -6.30 14.06
CA SER A 56 4.04 -6.68 12.95
C SER A 56 3.43 -7.81 12.14
N LEU A 57 3.86 -7.97 10.89
CA LEU A 57 3.55 -9.12 10.05
C LEU A 57 4.64 -9.29 8.98
N TYR A 58 4.63 -10.45 8.35
CA TYR A 58 5.39 -10.73 7.15
C TYR A 58 4.44 -10.99 6.01
N VAL A 59 4.69 -10.37 4.87
CA VAL A 59 3.88 -10.55 3.67
C VAL A 59 4.77 -10.91 2.50
N ASN A 60 4.33 -11.83 1.65
CA ASN A 60 5.09 -12.13 0.44
C ASN A 60 5.15 -10.87 -0.44
N ALA A 61 6.32 -10.62 -1.03
CA ALA A 61 6.54 -9.58 -2.04
C ALA A 61 6.68 -10.27 -3.40
N TRP A 62 5.86 -9.88 -4.38
CA TRP A 62 5.92 -10.43 -5.74
C TRP A 62 5.30 -9.47 -6.75
N PRO A 63 5.63 -9.61 -8.05
CA PRO A 63 4.92 -8.91 -9.12
C PRO A 63 3.52 -9.50 -9.31
N LEU A 64 2.48 -8.77 -8.91
CA LEU A 64 1.09 -9.24 -9.06
C LEU A 64 0.71 -9.42 -10.53
N LEU A 65 1.16 -8.51 -11.39
CA LEU A 65 0.93 -8.56 -12.83
C LEU A 65 2.22 -8.88 -13.57
N GLU A 66 2.09 -9.60 -14.69
CA GLU A 66 3.20 -9.90 -15.60
C GLU A 66 3.96 -8.66 -16.06
N ASN A 67 3.20 -7.64 -16.45
CA ASN A 67 3.70 -6.35 -16.87
C ASN A 67 3.05 -5.27 -16.03
N TYR A 68 3.83 -4.26 -15.62
CA TYR A 68 3.24 -3.08 -15.00
C TYR A 68 2.40 -2.31 -16.04
N PRO A 69 1.07 -2.15 -15.86
CA PRO A 69 0.20 -1.67 -16.92
C PRO A 69 0.03 -0.14 -16.91
N GLY A 70 0.79 0.57 -16.07
CA GLY A 70 0.80 2.03 -16.01
C GLY A 70 0.07 2.60 -14.79
N GLN A 71 0.06 3.94 -14.70
CA GLN A 71 -0.29 4.69 -13.49
C GLN A 71 -1.73 4.53 -12.99
N ARG A 72 -2.65 3.93 -13.76
CA ARG A 72 -3.99 3.63 -13.24
C ARG A 72 -3.99 2.42 -12.30
N PHE A 73 -2.97 1.55 -12.41
CA PHE A 73 -2.76 0.39 -11.56
C PHE A 73 -2.65 0.80 -10.10
N GLN A 74 -3.53 0.23 -9.27
CA GLN A 74 -3.46 0.44 -7.85
C GLN A 74 -3.95 -0.81 -7.13
N THR A 75 -3.05 -1.36 -6.35
CA THR A 75 -3.31 -2.47 -5.44
C THR A 75 -2.25 -2.45 -4.36
N GLY A 76 -2.66 -2.67 -3.12
CA GLY A 76 -1.75 -3.21 -2.12
C GLY A 76 -1.48 -4.69 -2.43
N LEU A 77 -0.40 -5.22 -1.89
CA LEU A 77 -0.34 -6.61 -1.49
C LEU A 77 -1.07 -6.77 -0.14
N PHE A 78 -0.98 -7.94 0.48
CA PHE A 78 -1.59 -8.11 1.80
C PHE A 78 -1.01 -7.11 2.80
N GLY A 79 -1.87 -6.52 3.61
CA GLY A 79 -1.53 -5.50 4.58
C GLY A 79 -2.66 -5.31 5.59
N THR A 80 -2.65 -4.18 6.28
CA THR A 80 -3.61 -3.88 7.33
C THR A 80 -3.83 -2.38 7.50
N TRP A 81 -4.91 -2.02 8.19
CA TRP A 81 -5.23 -0.66 8.62
C TRP A 81 -5.21 -0.62 10.14
N MET A 82 -4.22 0.07 10.70
CA MET A 82 -4.13 0.28 12.14
C MET A 82 -4.86 1.55 12.54
N PHE A 83 -5.99 1.38 13.20
CA PHE A 83 -6.79 2.45 13.77
C PHE A 83 -6.49 2.64 15.25
N ALA A 84 -6.70 3.84 15.77
CA ALA A 84 -6.86 4.07 17.21
C ALA A 84 -8.07 3.26 17.76
N GLN A 85 -8.01 2.89 19.03
CA GLN A 85 -9.18 2.39 19.74
C GLN A 85 -10.25 3.48 19.84
N SER A 86 -11.50 3.08 19.63
CA SER A 86 -12.66 3.97 19.64
C SER A 86 -13.77 3.38 20.51
N ASP A 87 -14.43 4.26 21.27
CA ASP A 87 -15.59 3.93 22.10
C ASP A 87 -16.88 3.88 21.29
N THR A 88 -16.87 4.44 20.07
CA THR A 88 -17.98 4.45 19.12
C THR A 88 -17.64 3.68 17.84
N PRO A 89 -18.65 3.23 17.08
CA PRO A 89 -18.44 2.71 15.72
C PRO A 89 -17.66 3.71 14.86
N ARG A 90 -16.84 3.17 13.95
CA ARG A 90 -16.04 3.98 13.04
C ARG A 90 -16.95 4.81 12.14
N SER A 91 -16.70 6.11 12.06
CA SER A 91 -17.34 7.02 11.10
C SER A 91 -16.26 7.82 10.36
N MET A 92 -16.66 8.54 9.32
CA MET A 92 -15.76 9.46 8.63
C MET A 92 -15.29 10.60 9.54
N ASP A 93 -16.00 10.91 10.62
CA ASP A 93 -15.64 12.01 11.52
C ASP A 93 -14.35 11.75 12.26
N THR A 94 -14.09 10.50 12.65
CA THR A 94 -12.87 10.08 13.36
C THR A 94 -11.98 9.15 12.54
N TYR A 95 -12.28 8.96 11.24
CA TYR A 95 -11.48 8.09 10.38
C TYR A 95 -10.04 8.61 10.27
N SER A 96 -9.10 7.84 10.82
CA SER A 96 -7.65 8.06 10.74
C SER A 96 -6.94 6.74 11.05
N ASP A 97 -5.91 6.41 10.28
CA ASP A 97 -5.20 5.13 10.38
C ASP A 97 -3.77 5.20 9.83
N ILE A 98 -3.05 4.11 10.05
CA ILE A 98 -1.85 3.73 9.30
C ILE A 98 -2.23 2.55 8.40
N GLU A 99 -2.22 2.76 7.09
CA GLU A 99 -2.70 1.82 6.06
C GLU A 99 -1.64 1.40 5.02
N GLY A 100 -0.40 1.86 5.19
CA GLY A 100 0.69 1.53 4.28
C GLY A 100 1.07 0.04 4.24
N GLY A 101 1.94 -0.29 3.30
CA GLY A 101 2.36 -1.65 3.02
C GLY A 101 3.03 -1.75 1.66
N LEU A 102 3.20 -2.97 1.16
CA LEU A 102 3.68 -3.21 -0.20
C LEU A 102 2.57 -2.96 -1.23
N GLY A 103 2.90 -2.39 -2.37
CA GLY A 103 1.94 -2.24 -3.47
C GLY A 103 2.37 -1.29 -4.57
N TRP A 104 1.36 -0.81 -5.30
CA TRP A 104 1.44 0.19 -6.35
C TRP A 104 0.32 1.21 -6.15
N TRP A 105 0.65 2.49 -6.31
CA TRP A 105 -0.31 3.59 -6.16
C TRP A 105 -0.34 4.43 -7.43
N ARG A 106 -1.49 5.05 -7.70
CA ARG A 106 -1.65 5.93 -8.88
C ARG A 106 -0.67 7.10 -8.90
N ASP A 107 -0.19 7.44 -7.72
CA ASP A 107 0.67 8.58 -7.48
C ASP A 107 2.16 8.23 -7.63
N THR A 108 2.49 6.95 -7.80
CA THR A 108 3.86 6.45 -8.04
C THR A 108 4.32 6.79 -9.47
N ARG A 109 5.47 7.45 -9.58
CA ARG A 109 6.06 7.92 -10.83
C ARG A 109 7.08 6.95 -11.44
N PHE A 110 7.79 6.19 -10.61
CA PHE A 110 8.84 5.27 -11.05
C PHE A 110 8.48 3.82 -10.70
N ALA A 111 7.23 3.44 -10.94
CA ALA A 111 6.76 2.08 -10.73
C ALA A 111 7.39 1.09 -11.73
N THR A 112 7.62 -0.13 -11.26
CA THR A 112 8.01 -1.32 -12.04
C THR A 112 7.06 -2.46 -11.69
N GLU A 113 7.30 -3.67 -12.21
CA GLU A 113 6.62 -4.89 -11.77
C GLU A 113 6.91 -5.24 -10.31
N THR A 114 7.97 -4.71 -9.69
CA THR A 114 8.29 -4.96 -8.27
C THR A 114 7.49 -3.99 -7.40
N PRO A 115 6.80 -4.44 -6.33
CA PRO A 115 6.07 -3.54 -5.45
C PRO A 115 7.03 -2.60 -4.70
N LYS A 116 6.51 -1.44 -4.30
CA LYS A 116 7.18 -0.52 -3.37
C LYS A 116 6.51 -0.57 -2.01
N PHE A 117 7.19 -0.14 -0.96
CA PHE A 117 6.61 0.05 0.36
C PHE A 117 6.33 1.53 0.64
N ILE A 118 5.16 1.86 1.21
CA ILE A 118 4.86 3.18 1.77
C ILE A 118 4.38 3.09 3.21
N MET A 119 4.49 4.18 3.97
CA MET A 119 4.00 4.20 5.36
C MET A 119 2.49 4.40 5.49
N GLY A 120 1.88 5.18 4.61
CA GLY A 120 0.42 5.33 4.49
C GLY A 120 -0.29 5.85 5.75
N GLY A 121 0.16 6.94 6.36
CA GLY A 121 -0.57 7.61 7.44
C GLY A 121 -1.69 8.49 6.90
N VAL A 122 -2.92 8.28 7.35
CA VAL A 122 -4.10 9.05 6.94
C VAL A 122 -4.59 9.89 8.11
N ALA A 123 -4.45 11.21 7.99
CA ALA A 123 -5.06 12.15 8.94
C ALA A 123 -6.59 12.19 8.74
N LYS A 124 -7.29 12.68 9.76
CA LYS A 124 -8.77 12.75 9.84
C LYS A 124 -9.44 12.94 8.47
N SER A 125 -10.29 11.98 8.09
CA SER A 125 -11.14 12.01 6.89
C SER A 125 -10.37 12.26 5.58
N PHE A 126 -9.14 11.73 5.45
CA PHE A 126 -8.27 11.96 4.30
C PHE A 126 -7.90 13.44 4.06
N SER A 127 -7.93 14.26 5.11
CA SER A 127 -7.51 15.67 5.01
C SER A 127 -6.07 15.81 4.52
N GLU A 128 -5.17 14.94 4.99
CA GLU A 128 -3.75 14.88 4.64
C GLU A 128 -3.27 13.41 4.62
N TRP A 129 -2.21 13.12 3.85
CA TRP A 129 -1.57 11.79 3.80
C TRP A 129 -0.07 11.91 4.02
N ALA A 130 0.51 10.98 4.74
CA ALA A 130 1.92 10.91 5.06
C ALA A 130 2.48 9.54 4.62
N ASN A 131 3.16 9.48 3.49
CA ASN A 131 3.58 8.22 2.86
C ASN A 131 5.05 7.85 3.14
N GLY A 132 5.78 8.73 3.82
CA GLY A 132 7.19 8.63 4.19
C GLY A 132 7.80 10.02 4.36
N PRO A 133 9.07 10.13 4.76
CA PRO A 133 9.76 11.43 4.88
C PRO A 133 9.67 12.24 3.59
N GLY A 134 9.11 13.45 3.67
CA GLY A 134 8.94 14.34 2.51
C GLY A 134 7.85 13.93 1.51
N ALA A 135 7.09 12.85 1.78
CA ALA A 135 6.08 12.30 0.88
C ALA A 135 4.67 12.41 1.47
N GLY A 136 3.74 12.99 0.71
CA GLY A 136 2.37 13.19 1.16
C GLY A 136 1.41 13.56 0.04
N LYS A 137 0.19 13.99 0.40
CA LYS A 137 -0.89 14.22 -0.56
C LYS A 137 -0.58 15.37 -1.53
N GLY A 138 -0.67 15.08 -2.82
CA GLY A 138 -0.48 16.06 -3.89
C GLY A 138 0.98 16.55 -4.03
N ARG A 139 1.20 17.54 -4.89
CA ARG A 139 2.54 17.98 -5.31
C ARG A 139 2.92 19.41 -4.93
N ASP A 140 1.94 20.18 -4.51
CA ASP A 140 2.11 21.57 -4.11
C ASP A 140 2.73 21.62 -2.70
N TRP A 141 3.87 22.27 -2.55
CA TRP A 141 4.53 22.49 -1.26
C TRP A 141 3.96 23.67 -0.49
N SER A 142 3.19 24.57 -1.12
CA SER A 142 2.39 25.57 -0.41
C SER A 142 1.23 24.93 0.37
N LYS A 143 0.87 23.68 0.00
CA LYS A 143 -0.11 22.83 0.68
C LYS A 143 0.52 21.46 0.96
N PRO A 144 1.45 21.37 1.93
CA PRO A 144 2.27 20.18 2.12
C PRO A 144 1.43 18.92 2.38
N ASN A 145 0.26 19.05 3.01
CA ASN A 145 -0.74 18.00 3.19
C ASN A 145 -0.14 16.64 3.59
N GLY A 146 0.56 16.63 4.74
CA GLY A 146 1.20 15.46 5.32
C GLY A 146 2.65 15.18 4.89
N LYS A 147 3.23 15.96 3.95
CA LYS A 147 4.66 15.84 3.57
C LYS A 147 5.67 16.03 4.71
N TYR A 148 5.25 16.68 5.81
CA TYR A 148 6.03 16.83 7.04
C TYR A 148 5.61 15.87 8.17
N GLY A 149 4.65 14.97 7.92
CA GLY A 149 4.07 14.11 8.95
C GLY A 149 4.96 12.94 9.38
N VAL A 150 6.00 12.63 8.62
CA VAL A 150 6.95 11.55 8.91
C VAL A 150 8.36 12.10 9.08
N ALA A 151 9.00 11.79 10.21
CA ALA A 151 10.40 12.06 10.45
C ALA A 151 11.25 10.81 10.16
N GLN A 152 12.33 10.99 9.40
CA GLN A 152 13.35 9.96 9.20
C GLN A 152 14.07 9.71 10.53
N LEU A 153 14.26 8.45 10.90
CA LEU A 153 14.93 8.04 12.13
C LEU A 153 16.22 7.27 11.85
N SER A 154 16.22 6.33 10.90
CA SER A 154 17.41 5.53 10.66
C SER A 154 18.51 6.32 9.97
N PRO A 155 19.77 6.18 10.39
CA PRO A 155 20.93 6.70 9.68
C PRO A 155 21.41 5.75 8.57
N HIS A 156 20.82 4.56 8.38
CA HIS A 156 21.38 3.53 7.51
C HIS A 156 20.58 3.28 6.23
N ILE A 157 19.47 3.99 6.06
CA ILE A 157 18.58 3.85 4.91
C ILE A 157 18.05 5.23 4.52
N VAL A 158 18.10 5.55 3.23
CA VAL A 158 17.47 6.75 2.68
C VAL A 158 16.10 6.41 2.09
N TRP A 159 15.08 7.20 2.43
CA TRP A 159 13.71 6.98 1.95
C TRP A 159 13.41 7.80 0.68
N PRO A 160 13.07 7.18 -0.46
CA PRO A 160 12.63 7.89 -1.65
C PRO A 160 11.20 8.42 -1.52
N PRO A 161 10.89 9.64 -1.99
CA PRO A 161 9.53 10.18 -1.91
C PRO A 161 8.50 9.40 -2.76
N ASP A 162 8.95 8.62 -3.75
CA ASP A 162 8.10 7.73 -4.56
C ASP A 162 7.71 6.41 -3.84
N GLY A 163 8.32 6.13 -2.69
CA GLY A 163 8.18 4.88 -1.94
C GLY A 163 9.50 4.11 -1.83
N LEU A 164 9.61 3.28 -0.79
CA LEU A 164 10.80 2.47 -0.53
C LEU A 164 10.87 1.30 -1.51
N ASN A 165 11.99 1.18 -2.22
CA ASN A 165 12.19 0.15 -3.23
C ASN A 165 12.66 -1.17 -2.61
N LEU A 166 12.12 -2.26 -3.14
CA LEU A 166 12.67 -3.60 -2.96
C LEU A 166 13.69 -3.87 -4.07
N GLU A 167 14.54 -4.87 -3.85
CA GLU A 167 15.39 -5.43 -4.90
C GLU A 167 14.53 -5.82 -6.10
N GLN A 168 14.89 -5.34 -7.29
CA GLN A 168 14.07 -5.56 -8.48
C GLN A 168 14.03 -7.04 -8.85
N GLY A 169 12.84 -7.54 -9.18
CA GLY A 169 12.61 -8.95 -9.45
C GLY A 169 12.34 -9.78 -8.20
N THR A 170 12.19 -9.15 -7.03
CA THR A 170 11.72 -9.83 -5.81
C THR A 170 10.45 -10.61 -6.08
N ASN A 171 10.45 -11.90 -5.72
CA ASN A 171 9.37 -12.82 -6.02
C ASN A 171 9.21 -13.88 -4.93
N GLY A 172 8.10 -13.82 -4.20
CA GLY A 172 7.72 -14.82 -3.20
C GLY A 172 8.50 -14.74 -1.88
N LYS A 173 9.44 -13.81 -1.73
CA LYS A 173 10.17 -13.56 -0.49
C LYS A 173 9.32 -12.73 0.49
N LEU A 174 9.49 -12.94 1.79
CA LEU A 174 8.76 -12.25 2.86
C LEU A 174 9.34 -10.88 3.17
N PHE A 175 8.51 -9.85 3.15
CA PHE A 175 8.84 -8.53 3.66
C PHE A 175 8.24 -8.36 5.05
N GLY A 176 9.09 -8.28 6.07
CA GLY A 176 8.67 -8.05 7.45
C GLY A 176 8.55 -6.58 7.77
N TYR A 177 7.39 -6.15 8.29
CA TYR A 177 7.23 -4.79 8.79
C TYR A 177 6.25 -4.73 9.97
N GLY A 178 6.34 -3.65 10.74
CA GLY A 178 5.45 -3.37 11.84
C GLY A 178 5.50 -1.93 12.30
N TYR A 179 4.54 -1.55 13.11
CA TYR A 179 4.51 -0.25 13.79
C TYR A 179 4.43 -0.46 15.28
N LEU A 180 5.35 0.13 16.02
CA LEU A 180 5.35 0.20 17.48
C LEU A 180 5.62 1.65 17.91
N PRO A 181 5.02 2.13 19.01
CA PRO A 181 5.26 3.48 19.47
C PRO A 181 6.61 3.55 20.18
N LEU A 182 7.37 4.64 19.97
CA LEU A 182 8.57 4.97 20.75
C LEU A 182 8.38 6.28 21.52
N PRO A 183 8.92 6.41 22.75
CA PRO A 183 8.82 7.61 23.59
C PRO A 183 9.78 8.73 23.16
N LEU A 184 9.76 9.10 21.87
CA LEU A 184 10.66 10.11 21.31
C LEU A 184 10.22 11.54 21.64
N ALA A 185 8.92 11.80 21.56
CA ALA A 185 8.32 13.07 21.97
C ALA A 185 7.73 12.95 23.37
N ASP A 186 7.57 14.09 24.06
CA ASP A 186 6.85 14.16 25.30
C ASP A 186 5.43 14.70 25.01
N ALA A 187 4.44 14.26 25.79
CA ALA A 187 3.07 14.78 25.66
C ALA A 187 3.03 16.26 26.10
N LYS A 188 2.21 17.06 25.41
CA LYS A 188 2.11 18.50 25.65
C LYS A 188 0.65 18.96 25.77
N PRO A 189 0.36 19.96 26.61
CA PRO A 189 -1.01 20.44 26.82
C PRO A 189 -1.55 21.29 25.67
N THR A 190 -0.68 21.90 24.86
CA THR A 190 -1.06 22.81 23.78
C THR A 190 -0.47 22.38 22.45
N THR A 191 -1.15 22.72 21.36
CA THR A 191 -0.69 22.43 20.00
C THR A 191 -0.84 23.68 19.15
N ALA A 192 0.24 24.11 18.49
CA ALA A 192 0.28 25.32 17.67
C ALA A 192 -0.30 26.56 18.38
N GLY A 193 -0.03 26.70 19.68
CA GLY A 193 -0.52 27.79 20.52
C GLY A 193 -1.98 27.69 20.98
N GLN A 194 -2.70 26.61 20.66
CA GLN A 194 -4.09 26.38 21.08
C GLN A 194 -4.18 25.33 22.21
N ASP A 195 -5.23 25.39 23.02
CA ASP A 195 -5.54 24.43 24.10
C ASP A 195 -6.08 23.10 23.53
N VAL A 196 -5.20 22.42 22.80
CA VAL A 196 -5.41 21.11 22.21
C VAL A 196 -4.22 20.25 22.61
N PRO A 197 -4.38 19.23 23.46
CA PRO A 197 -3.27 18.38 23.86
C PRO A 197 -2.80 17.51 22.70
N THR A 198 -1.48 17.28 22.64
CA THR A 198 -0.83 16.30 21.75
C THR A 198 -0.20 15.21 22.62
N GLY A 199 -0.46 13.95 22.29
CA GLY A 199 0.14 12.81 22.97
C GLY A 199 1.61 12.55 22.60
N ASP A 200 2.17 11.47 23.13
CA ASP A 200 3.60 11.13 23.06
C ASP A 200 3.92 9.98 22.09
N GLN A 201 2.91 9.45 21.38
CA GLN A 201 3.08 8.22 20.60
C GLN A 201 3.71 8.51 19.23
N CYS A 202 5.04 8.32 19.14
CA CYS A 202 5.74 8.28 17.86
C CYS A 202 5.65 6.88 17.26
N TRP A 203 4.59 6.60 16.50
CA TRP A 203 4.40 5.33 15.78
C TRP A 203 5.51 5.13 14.75
N THR A 204 6.41 4.20 15.05
CA THR A 204 7.67 3.98 14.35
C THR A 204 7.57 2.74 13.48
N LEU A 205 7.91 2.87 12.19
CA LEU A 205 8.07 1.74 11.29
C LEU A 205 9.32 0.95 11.66
N PHE A 206 9.14 -0.33 11.97
CA PHE A 206 10.20 -1.31 12.05
C PHE A 206 10.15 -2.20 10.81
N LEU A 207 11.32 -2.43 10.20
CA LEU A 207 11.49 -3.39 9.12
C LEU A 207 12.29 -4.61 9.59
N ASN A 208 12.00 -5.75 8.98
CA ASN A 208 12.82 -6.95 9.02
C ASN A 208 12.93 -7.51 7.59
N THR A 209 13.97 -7.10 6.88
CA THR A 209 14.31 -7.52 5.52
C THR A 209 15.63 -8.30 5.52
N GLY A 210 16.00 -8.92 4.40
CA GLY A 210 17.24 -9.70 4.31
C GLY A 210 18.51 -8.86 4.52
N ASN A 211 18.46 -7.57 4.17
CA ASN A 211 19.60 -6.65 4.20
C ASN A 211 19.45 -5.43 5.14
N PHE A 212 18.32 -5.29 5.84
CA PHE A 212 18.07 -4.25 6.84
C PHE A 212 17.07 -4.69 7.91
N LYS A 213 17.40 -4.43 9.17
CA LYS A 213 16.51 -4.69 10.31
C LYS A 213 16.54 -3.51 11.29
N GLY A 214 15.38 -3.04 11.72
CA GLY A 214 15.26 -2.00 12.74
C GLY A 214 14.33 -0.86 12.39
N PRO A 215 14.32 0.21 13.21
CA PRO A 215 13.44 1.34 12.98
C PRO A 215 13.91 2.17 11.79
N VAL A 216 12.97 2.69 11.01
CA VAL A 216 13.23 3.48 9.79
C VAL A 216 12.83 4.94 9.96
N ALA A 217 11.58 5.17 10.29
CA ALA A 217 10.96 6.50 10.36
C ALA A 217 9.70 6.41 11.24
N PHE A 218 9.21 7.55 11.72
CA PHE A 218 8.02 7.60 12.57
C PHE A 218 7.08 8.73 12.19
N PHE A 219 5.79 8.53 12.46
CA PHE A 219 4.80 9.60 12.37
C PHE A 219 4.92 10.53 13.56
N THR A 220 5.03 11.85 13.31
CA THR A 220 5.08 12.82 14.39
C THR A 220 3.72 12.87 15.10
N PRO A 221 3.65 13.00 16.45
CA PRO A 221 2.38 13.14 17.15
C PRO A 221 1.52 14.29 16.61
N TYR A 222 2.18 15.40 16.24
CA TYR A 222 1.53 16.55 15.62
C TYR A 222 0.75 16.21 14.34
N PHE A 223 1.20 15.26 13.52
CA PHE A 223 0.47 14.84 12.32
C PHE A 223 -0.95 14.36 12.66
N TRP A 224 -1.09 13.58 13.73
CA TRP A 224 -2.37 13.05 14.19
C TRP A 224 -3.22 14.09 14.92
N THR A 225 -2.59 14.97 15.72
CA THR A 225 -3.31 16.00 16.47
C THR A 225 -3.78 17.16 15.60
N LYS A 226 -3.05 17.52 14.55
CA LYS A 226 -3.29 18.72 13.73
C LYS A 226 -4.75 18.90 13.28
N PRO A 227 -5.51 17.86 12.86
CA PRO A 227 -6.93 18.02 12.55
C PRO A 227 -7.78 18.55 13.72
N SER A 228 -7.42 18.25 14.97
CA SER A 228 -8.12 18.71 16.18
C SER A 228 -7.95 20.21 16.44
N LEU A 229 -7.01 20.90 15.77
CA LEU A 229 -6.92 22.37 15.78
C LEU A 229 -8.13 23.05 15.13
N LYS A 230 -8.90 22.31 14.31
CA LYS A 230 -10.15 22.81 13.71
C LYS A 230 -11.39 22.43 14.52
N ASP A 231 -11.26 21.46 15.42
CA ASP A 231 -12.32 20.92 16.27
C ASP A 231 -11.70 20.28 17.51
N ALA A 232 -11.64 21.05 18.60
CA ALA A 232 -11.01 20.61 19.85
C ALA A 232 -11.74 19.41 20.49
N SER A 233 -12.98 19.11 20.10
CA SER A 233 -13.70 17.92 20.58
C SER A 233 -13.07 16.61 20.11
N LEU A 234 -12.12 16.68 19.17
CA LEU A 234 -11.36 15.55 18.65
C LEU A 234 -10.02 15.33 19.36
N ALA A 235 -9.64 16.19 20.30
CA ALA A 235 -8.43 16.01 21.10
C ALA A 235 -8.42 14.64 21.78
N GLY A 236 -7.28 13.94 21.75
CA GLY A 236 -7.12 12.63 22.35
C GLY A 236 -7.95 11.51 21.69
N LYS A 237 -8.39 11.67 20.43
CA LYS A 237 -9.12 10.62 19.68
C LYS A 237 -8.26 9.91 18.61
N PHE A 238 -7.06 10.39 18.33
CA PHE A 238 -6.19 9.86 17.29
C PHE A 238 -4.96 9.17 17.85
N LEU A 239 -4.14 8.62 16.94
CA LEU A 239 -2.99 7.78 17.25
C LEU A 239 -1.85 8.52 17.98
N ASP A 240 -1.84 9.85 18.10
CA ASP A 240 -0.90 10.53 19.00
C ASP A 240 -1.12 10.15 20.47
N SER A 241 -2.38 9.85 20.85
CA SER A 241 -2.81 9.70 22.24
C SER A 241 -3.51 8.36 22.52
N ARG A 242 -4.37 7.90 21.61
CA ARG A 242 -5.16 6.67 21.80
C ARG A 242 -4.33 5.45 21.45
N PRO A 243 -4.43 4.36 22.26
CA PRO A 243 -3.83 3.09 21.90
C PRO A 243 -4.34 2.55 20.57
N ALA A 244 -3.57 1.71 19.89
CA ALA A 244 -3.99 1.06 18.66
C ALA A 244 -5.03 -0.04 18.93
N ASN A 245 -5.90 -0.29 17.96
CA ASN A 245 -6.81 -1.43 17.99
C ASN A 245 -6.07 -2.71 17.55
N PRO A 246 -5.92 -3.73 18.42
CA PRO A 246 -5.23 -4.96 18.04
C PRO A 246 -5.90 -5.70 16.89
N ASN A 247 -7.24 -5.62 16.83
CA ASN A 247 -8.12 -6.47 16.03
C ASN A 247 -8.45 -5.82 14.68
N LYS A 248 -7.39 -5.50 13.95
CA LYS A 248 -7.36 -4.88 12.63
C LYS A 248 -7.62 -5.91 11.51
N ALA A 249 -8.15 -5.47 10.38
CA ALA A 249 -8.36 -6.36 9.25
C ALA A 249 -7.02 -6.67 8.56
N ILE A 250 -6.82 -7.93 8.12
CA ILE A 250 -5.74 -8.30 7.20
C ILE A 250 -6.36 -8.56 5.83
N GLN A 251 -6.01 -7.75 4.85
CA GLN A 251 -6.59 -7.82 3.50
C GLN A 251 -5.61 -7.36 2.43
N MET A 252 -5.89 -7.72 1.19
CA MET A 252 -5.27 -7.13 0.00
C MET A 252 -6.32 -6.29 -0.70
N GLU A 253 -6.12 -4.98 -0.75
CA GLU A 253 -7.01 -4.06 -1.48
C GLU A 253 -6.54 -3.87 -2.91
N THR A 254 -7.44 -4.10 -3.86
CA THR A 254 -7.23 -3.87 -5.29
C THR A 254 -8.22 -2.82 -5.77
N GLN A 255 -7.71 -1.66 -6.18
CA GLN A 255 -8.51 -0.58 -6.72
C GLN A 255 -8.64 -0.65 -8.24
N TYR A 256 -7.64 -1.22 -8.93
CA TYR A 256 -7.65 -1.36 -10.37
C TYR A 256 -6.67 -2.43 -10.86
N VAL A 257 -7.20 -3.43 -11.57
CA VAL A 257 -6.48 -4.30 -12.50
C VAL A 257 -7.15 -4.16 -13.88
N PRO A 258 -6.42 -3.90 -14.97
CA PRO A 258 -7.03 -3.73 -16.28
C PRO A 258 -7.64 -5.04 -16.80
N ALA A 259 -8.76 -4.91 -17.50
CA ALA A 259 -9.49 -6.01 -18.12
C ALA A 259 -10.23 -5.54 -19.37
N PHE A 260 -10.80 -6.48 -20.11
CA PHE A 260 -11.66 -6.23 -21.25
C PHE A 260 -12.88 -7.15 -21.22
N THR A 261 -14.00 -6.69 -21.75
CA THR A 261 -15.23 -7.48 -21.93
C THR A 261 -15.67 -7.47 -23.38
N ALA A 262 -16.31 -8.55 -23.83
CA ALA A 262 -16.92 -8.65 -25.15
C ALA A 262 -18.18 -9.52 -25.07
N VAL A 263 -19.10 -9.34 -26.01
CA VAL A 263 -20.33 -10.14 -26.11
C VAL A 263 -20.25 -10.97 -27.39
N ASP A 264 -20.51 -12.27 -27.28
CA ASP A 264 -20.52 -13.17 -28.44
C ASP A 264 -21.82 -13.03 -29.25
N SER A 265 -21.89 -13.76 -30.37
CA SER A 265 -23.05 -13.78 -31.25
C SER A 265 -24.34 -14.34 -30.61
N ASN A 266 -24.23 -15.04 -29.48
CA ASN A 266 -25.35 -15.59 -28.70
C ASN A 266 -25.79 -14.66 -27.55
N GLY A 267 -25.18 -13.48 -27.42
CA GLY A 267 -25.46 -12.54 -26.34
C GLY A 267 -24.78 -12.89 -25.00
N VAL A 268 -23.83 -13.82 -24.98
CA VAL A 268 -23.07 -14.20 -23.78
C VAL A 268 -21.89 -13.24 -23.61
N THR A 269 -21.77 -12.66 -22.41
CA THR A 269 -20.63 -11.79 -22.09
C THR A 269 -19.44 -12.59 -21.59
N PHE A 270 -18.29 -12.34 -22.19
CA PHE A 270 -16.98 -12.83 -21.78
C PHE A 270 -16.10 -11.68 -21.33
N ALA A 271 -15.06 -12.01 -20.56
CA ALA A 271 -14.06 -11.06 -20.15
C ALA A 271 -12.67 -11.68 -20.13
N ARG A 272 -11.65 -10.83 -20.27
CA ARG A 272 -10.25 -11.16 -20.06
C ARG A 272 -9.61 -10.15 -19.12
N ILE A 273 -9.01 -10.60 -18.03
CA ILE A 273 -8.25 -9.76 -17.11
C ILE A 273 -6.75 -9.81 -17.41
N ALA A 274 -6.01 -8.78 -16.99
CA ALA A 274 -4.55 -8.83 -17.06
C ALA A 274 -3.99 -10.04 -16.28
N PRO A 275 -2.94 -10.72 -16.79
CA PRO A 275 -2.35 -11.89 -16.16
C PRO A 275 -1.97 -11.64 -14.70
N THR A 276 -2.83 -12.08 -13.79
CA THR A 276 -2.68 -11.93 -12.34
C THR A 276 -2.01 -13.17 -11.77
N ARG A 277 -1.01 -12.97 -10.92
CA ARG A 277 -0.07 -14.02 -10.48
C ARG A 277 0.05 -14.06 -8.96
N PHE A 278 0.31 -15.25 -8.42
CA PHE A 278 0.58 -15.47 -7.00
C PHE A 278 1.83 -16.35 -6.82
N PRO A 279 2.63 -16.15 -5.75
CA PRO A 279 3.78 -17.00 -5.46
C PRO A 279 3.33 -18.42 -5.15
N HIS A 280 4.09 -19.45 -5.51
CA HIS A 280 3.85 -20.81 -5.02
C HIS A 280 5.07 -21.38 -4.28
N ASP A 281 4.84 -22.23 -3.29
CA ASP A 281 5.87 -23.01 -2.61
C ASP A 281 6.09 -24.36 -3.31
N ALA A 282 7.02 -25.16 -2.79
CA ALA A 282 7.39 -26.46 -3.34
C ALA A 282 6.19 -27.44 -3.39
N GLU A 283 5.23 -27.26 -2.49
CA GLU A 283 4.00 -28.03 -2.41
C GLU A 283 2.87 -27.46 -3.30
N GLY A 284 3.13 -26.37 -4.03
CA GLY A 284 2.18 -25.72 -4.93
C GLY A 284 1.15 -24.81 -4.25
N ASN A 285 1.29 -24.52 -2.95
CA ASN A 285 0.45 -23.56 -2.24
C ASN A 285 1.01 -22.13 -2.39
N SER A 286 0.15 -21.12 -2.24
CA SER A 286 0.55 -19.72 -2.18
C SER A 286 0.55 -19.19 -0.76
N PRO A 287 1.68 -19.16 -0.05
CA PRO A 287 1.77 -18.38 1.18
C PRO A 287 1.67 -16.89 0.86
N VAL A 288 0.91 -16.14 1.66
CA VAL A 288 0.71 -14.70 1.43
C VAL A 288 0.90 -13.83 2.66
N VAL A 289 0.54 -14.33 3.84
CA VAL A 289 0.73 -13.64 5.12
C VAL A 289 1.29 -14.61 6.14
N HIS A 290 2.28 -14.16 6.90
CA HIS A 290 2.93 -14.93 7.95
C HIS A 290 3.06 -14.09 9.23
N ARG A 291 2.78 -14.73 10.37
CA ARG A 291 3.10 -14.28 11.73
C ARG A 291 2.59 -12.86 12.06
N VAL A 292 1.28 -12.66 11.89
CA VAL A 292 0.62 -11.42 12.35
C VAL A 292 0.70 -11.37 13.87
N THR A 293 1.37 -10.37 14.41
CA THR A 293 1.65 -10.22 15.84
C THR A 293 1.09 -8.90 16.35
N ALA A 294 0.44 -8.92 17.52
CA ALA A 294 0.03 -7.72 18.26
C ALA A 294 0.86 -7.60 19.54
N PHE A 295 1.07 -6.36 19.99
CA PHE A 295 2.02 -6.04 21.07
C PHE A 295 1.31 -5.27 22.19
N GLU A 296 1.64 -5.57 23.45
CA GLU A 296 1.39 -4.67 24.58
C GLU A 296 2.46 -3.58 24.61
N LYS A 297 2.20 -2.47 25.31
CA LYS A 297 3.16 -1.36 25.44
C LYS A 297 4.50 -1.80 26.04
N SER A 298 4.45 -2.69 27.02
CA SER A 298 5.63 -3.31 27.66
C SER A 298 6.49 -4.16 26.72
N ALA A 299 6.02 -4.48 25.51
CA ALA A 299 6.83 -5.21 24.54
C ALA A 299 8.07 -4.42 24.09
N LEU A 300 8.04 -3.09 24.17
CA LEU A 300 9.18 -2.26 23.78
C LEU A 300 9.23 -0.90 24.49
N TRP A 301 8.09 -0.27 24.70
CA TRP A 301 8.04 1.13 25.16
C TRP A 301 8.67 1.30 26.53
N ASP A 302 8.32 0.46 27.50
CA ASP A 302 8.68 0.64 28.91
C ASP A 302 10.21 0.61 29.10
N ASP A 303 10.88 -0.34 28.45
CA ASP A 303 12.35 -0.44 28.46
C ASP A 303 13.01 0.77 27.81
N VAL A 304 12.49 1.24 26.66
CA VAL A 304 13.03 2.42 25.97
C VAL A 304 12.79 3.69 26.79
N GLN A 305 11.65 3.81 27.44
CA GLN A 305 11.33 4.94 28.32
C GLN A 305 12.25 4.97 29.54
N ALA A 306 12.48 3.82 30.19
CA ALA A 306 13.39 3.71 31.32
C ALA A 306 14.83 4.06 30.90
N TRP A 307 15.27 3.60 29.73
CA TRP A 307 16.57 3.96 29.17
C TRP A 307 16.70 5.47 28.94
N PHE A 308 15.73 6.11 28.30
CA PHE A 308 15.76 7.56 28.07
C PHE A 308 15.70 8.38 29.36
N ALA A 309 15.19 7.80 30.45
CA ALA A 309 15.21 8.39 31.80
C ALA A 309 16.56 8.19 32.54
N GLY A 310 17.57 7.61 31.88
CA GLY A 310 18.91 7.39 32.43
C GLY A 310 19.19 5.97 32.91
N GLY A 311 18.29 5.02 32.64
CA GLY A 311 18.51 3.59 32.88
C GLY A 311 19.44 2.94 31.85
N ASP A 312 19.53 1.60 31.91
CA ASP A 312 20.36 0.82 31.00
C ASP A 312 19.87 0.88 29.55
N PRO A 313 20.76 0.76 28.54
CA PRO A 313 20.37 0.74 27.14
C PRO A 313 19.37 -0.36 26.80
N ALA A 314 18.20 0.04 26.28
CA ALA A 314 17.21 -0.90 25.77
C ALA A 314 17.75 -1.62 24.52
N SER A 315 17.54 -2.93 24.44
CA SER A 315 18.04 -3.73 23.31
C SER A 315 17.34 -3.44 21.98
N GLY A 316 16.11 -2.91 22.04
CA GLY A 316 15.23 -2.72 20.88
C GLY A 316 14.48 -3.98 20.42
N LYS A 317 14.83 -5.16 20.96
CA LYS A 317 14.12 -6.40 20.69
C LYS A 317 12.78 -6.42 21.42
N VAL A 318 11.71 -6.74 20.70
CA VAL A 318 10.39 -6.86 21.34
C VAL A 318 10.33 -8.03 22.31
N ASP A 319 9.70 -7.85 23.47
CA ASP A 319 9.46 -8.92 24.44
C ASP A 319 8.34 -9.85 23.95
N ALA A 320 8.68 -11.13 23.81
CA ALA A 320 7.75 -12.18 23.39
C ALA A 320 6.62 -12.41 24.41
N ASN A 321 6.83 -12.15 25.72
CA ASN A 321 5.80 -12.32 26.75
C ASN A 321 4.71 -11.25 26.67
N ALA A 322 5.06 -10.06 26.15
CA ALA A 322 4.17 -8.94 25.88
C ALA A 322 3.67 -8.93 24.42
N SER A 323 3.80 -10.07 23.72
CA SER A 323 3.43 -10.23 22.31
C SER A 323 2.44 -11.39 22.15
N VAL A 324 1.57 -11.31 21.13
CA VAL A 324 0.69 -12.42 20.74
C VAL A 324 0.68 -12.59 19.23
N VAL A 325 0.96 -13.80 18.75
CA VAL A 325 0.79 -14.17 17.34
C VAL A 325 -0.67 -14.60 17.15
N GLN A 326 -1.36 -13.98 16.20
CA GLN A 326 -2.77 -14.26 15.91
C GLN A 326 -2.89 -15.50 15.01
N SER A 327 -3.73 -16.46 15.40
CA SER A 327 -4.02 -17.62 14.57
C SER A 327 -4.92 -17.23 13.40
N PHE A 328 -4.66 -17.77 12.22
CA PHE A 328 -5.54 -17.60 11.06
C PHE A 328 -6.72 -18.55 11.11
N GLU A 329 -7.84 -18.15 10.52
CA GLU A 329 -8.96 -19.06 10.32
C GLU A 329 -8.85 -19.69 8.91
N PRO A 330 -9.15 -20.99 8.74
CA PRO A 330 -9.08 -21.67 7.43
C PRO A 330 -10.31 -21.33 6.56
N ARG A 331 -10.63 -20.04 6.49
CA ARG A 331 -11.68 -19.43 5.67
C ARG A 331 -11.17 -18.11 5.14
N GLY A 332 -11.94 -17.49 4.27
CA GLY A 332 -11.59 -16.23 3.65
C GLY A 332 -12.47 -16.00 2.44
N GLY A 333 -12.17 -14.98 1.67
CA GLY A 333 -12.93 -14.72 0.47
C GLY A 333 -12.38 -13.58 -0.35
N SER A 334 -13.03 -13.39 -1.49
CA SER A 334 -12.78 -12.28 -2.39
C SER A 334 -14.05 -11.47 -2.56
N THR A 335 -13.91 -10.16 -2.56
CA THR A 335 -14.93 -9.23 -3.05
C THR A 335 -14.54 -8.66 -4.40
N TRP A 336 -13.58 -9.28 -5.10
CA TRP A 336 -13.21 -8.88 -6.45
C TRP A 336 -14.42 -8.96 -7.37
N LYS A 337 -14.65 -7.84 -8.04
CA LYS A 337 -15.67 -7.65 -9.03
C LYS A 337 -15.02 -7.26 -10.34
N LEU A 338 -15.62 -7.70 -11.43
CA LEU A 338 -15.19 -7.40 -12.80
C LEU A 338 -16.34 -6.68 -13.50
N TYR A 339 -16.03 -5.53 -14.11
CA TYR A 339 -17.05 -4.65 -14.66
C TYR A 339 -16.48 -3.68 -15.70
N PRO A 340 -17.25 -3.30 -16.74
CA PRO A 340 -16.87 -2.24 -17.66
C PRO A 340 -16.54 -0.91 -16.95
N VAL A 341 -15.68 -0.10 -17.55
CA VAL A 341 -15.36 1.21 -16.98
C VAL A 341 -16.62 2.07 -16.88
N GLY A 342 -16.85 2.67 -15.70
CA GLY A 342 -18.03 3.51 -15.43
C GLY A 342 -19.24 2.78 -14.84
N THR A 343 -19.20 1.46 -14.65
CA THR A 343 -20.30 0.72 -14.03
C THR A 343 -20.60 1.19 -12.59
N PRO A 344 -21.87 1.53 -12.26
CA PRO A 344 -22.31 1.86 -10.91
C PRO A 344 -22.00 0.76 -9.88
N LYS A 345 -21.66 1.13 -8.65
CA LYS A 345 -21.15 0.19 -7.62
C LYS A 345 -22.07 -1.01 -7.34
N ASP A 346 -23.37 -0.77 -7.34
CA ASP A 346 -24.45 -1.73 -7.11
C ASP A 346 -24.62 -2.73 -8.27
N GLN A 347 -24.16 -2.36 -9.47
CA GLN A 347 -24.22 -3.20 -10.68
C GLN A 347 -22.94 -4.01 -10.92
N ARG A 348 -21.90 -3.83 -10.10
CA ARG A 348 -20.62 -4.53 -10.25
C ARG A 348 -20.73 -5.97 -9.76
N ILE A 349 -20.31 -6.92 -10.60
CA ILE A 349 -20.55 -8.36 -10.43
C ILE A 349 -19.28 -9.05 -9.93
N THR A 350 -19.43 -9.93 -8.95
CA THR A 350 -18.31 -10.66 -8.32
C THR A 350 -17.77 -11.79 -9.19
N ILE A 351 -16.48 -12.07 -9.04
CA ILE A 351 -15.84 -13.28 -9.56
C ILE A 351 -16.13 -14.47 -8.63
N ASP A 352 -16.30 -15.66 -9.20
CA ASP A 352 -16.36 -16.92 -8.47
C ASP A 352 -14.99 -17.37 -7.98
N TRP A 353 -14.44 -16.61 -7.03
CA TRP A 353 -13.13 -16.85 -6.44
C TRP A 353 -12.97 -18.26 -5.86
N LYS A 354 -14.06 -18.81 -5.30
CA LYS A 354 -14.05 -20.13 -4.66
C LYS A 354 -13.87 -21.28 -5.65
N ALA A 355 -14.14 -21.06 -6.94
CA ALA A 355 -13.95 -22.09 -7.97
C ALA A 355 -12.48 -22.46 -8.15
N PHE A 356 -11.56 -21.51 -7.93
CA PHE A 356 -10.13 -21.71 -8.20
C PHE A 356 -9.21 -21.44 -7.01
N ALA A 357 -9.68 -20.85 -5.91
CA ALA A 357 -8.88 -20.53 -4.74
C ALA A 357 -9.49 -21.06 -3.44
N THR A 358 -8.75 -21.90 -2.72
CA THR A 358 -9.11 -22.43 -1.40
C THR A 358 -8.23 -21.82 -0.33
N PRO A 359 -8.77 -20.95 0.56
CA PRO A 359 -8.06 -20.48 1.76
C PRO A 359 -7.58 -21.63 2.63
N VAL A 360 -6.32 -21.59 3.06
CA VAL A 360 -5.74 -22.60 3.95
C VAL A 360 -4.79 -21.96 4.96
N ASN A 361 -4.72 -22.57 6.14
CA ASN A 361 -3.62 -22.37 7.07
C ASN A 361 -2.52 -23.37 6.68
N LEU A 362 -1.37 -22.86 6.22
CA LEU A 362 -0.24 -23.71 5.82
C LEU A 362 0.53 -24.24 7.04
N ASP A 363 0.53 -23.45 8.11
CA ASP A 363 0.97 -23.84 9.45
C ASP A 363 0.22 -23.00 10.50
N ALA A 364 0.63 -23.07 11.77
CA ALA A 364 -0.01 -22.35 12.87
C ALA A 364 -0.04 -20.82 12.71
N SER A 365 0.82 -20.27 11.85
CA SER A 365 1.10 -18.84 11.71
C SER A 365 1.20 -18.37 10.26
N THR A 366 0.78 -19.18 9.28
CA THR A 366 0.80 -18.81 7.86
C THR A 366 -0.53 -19.07 7.18
N TYR A 367 -1.04 -18.01 6.55
CA TYR A 367 -2.20 -18.06 5.69
C TYR A 367 -1.78 -18.10 4.21
N GLY A 368 -2.51 -18.89 3.43
CA GLY A 368 -2.26 -19.04 2.02
C GLY A 368 -3.45 -19.55 1.23
N TYR A 369 -3.20 -19.89 -0.02
CA TYR A 369 -4.17 -20.47 -0.93
C TYR A 369 -3.67 -21.79 -1.51
N ARG A 370 -4.60 -22.74 -1.67
CA ARG A 370 -4.48 -23.86 -2.60
C ARG A 370 -5.27 -23.55 -3.85
N TRP A 371 -4.72 -23.86 -5.01
CA TRP A 371 -5.34 -23.54 -6.29
C TRP A 371 -6.00 -24.76 -6.92
N ASN A 372 -7.09 -24.54 -7.65
CA ASN A 372 -7.61 -25.56 -8.55
C ASN A 372 -6.71 -25.65 -9.78
N GLU A 373 -5.94 -26.73 -9.89
CA GLU A 373 -4.94 -26.94 -10.95
C GLU A 373 -5.55 -27.00 -12.35
N GLU A 374 -6.84 -27.28 -12.48
CA GLU A 374 -7.53 -27.28 -13.77
C GLU A 374 -7.80 -25.86 -14.28
N LEU A 375 -7.89 -24.87 -13.37
CA LEU A 375 -8.26 -23.49 -13.70
C LEU A 375 -7.07 -22.52 -13.68
N VAL A 376 -6.01 -22.85 -12.95
CA VAL A 376 -4.79 -22.02 -12.90
C VAL A 376 -3.73 -22.54 -13.86
N THR A 377 -2.87 -21.64 -14.35
CA THR A 377 -1.70 -22.04 -15.15
C THR A 377 -0.46 -22.06 -14.26
N LYS A 378 0.14 -23.24 -14.08
CA LYS A 378 1.43 -23.41 -13.41
C LYS A 378 2.56 -22.83 -14.28
N PRO A 379 3.62 -22.28 -13.67
CA PRO A 379 4.79 -21.87 -14.41
C PRO A 379 5.44 -23.08 -15.10
N ALA A 380 6.09 -22.84 -16.25
CA ALA A 380 6.89 -23.87 -16.91
C ALA A 380 8.02 -24.36 -15.98
N ALA A 381 8.48 -25.60 -16.15
CA ALA A 381 9.60 -26.13 -15.37
C ALA A 381 10.82 -25.21 -15.50
N GLY A 382 11.37 -24.75 -14.37
CA GLY A 382 12.50 -23.81 -14.32
C GLY A 382 12.13 -22.33 -14.50
N ALA A 383 10.86 -21.98 -14.71
CA ALA A 383 10.39 -20.60 -14.68
C ALA A 383 10.16 -20.10 -13.24
N GLN A 384 10.00 -18.78 -13.09
CA GLN A 384 9.70 -18.15 -11.81
C GLN A 384 8.48 -18.81 -11.14
N ALA A 385 8.56 -18.92 -9.82
CA ALA A 385 7.62 -19.65 -8.97
C ALA A 385 6.28 -18.89 -8.77
N LEU A 386 5.62 -18.52 -9.87
CA LEU A 386 4.37 -17.77 -9.89
C LEU A 386 3.29 -18.57 -10.63
N VAL A 387 2.21 -18.92 -9.93
CA VAL A 387 1.00 -19.43 -10.56
C VAL A 387 0.20 -18.28 -11.16
N LYS A 388 -0.29 -18.46 -12.39
CA LYS A 388 -1.16 -17.50 -13.05
C LYS A 388 -2.61 -17.89 -12.82
N LEU A 389 -3.40 -16.96 -12.29
CA LEU A 389 -4.83 -17.11 -12.07
C LEU A 389 -5.60 -17.15 -13.40
N PRO A 390 -6.87 -17.59 -13.42
CA PRO A 390 -7.67 -17.57 -14.65
C PRO A 390 -7.71 -16.18 -15.26
N GLU A 391 -7.40 -16.09 -16.56
CA GLU A 391 -7.48 -14.83 -17.32
C GLU A 391 -8.88 -14.60 -17.89
N TYR A 392 -9.59 -15.68 -18.24
CA TYR A 392 -10.85 -15.61 -18.97
C TYR A 392 -12.04 -15.96 -18.08
N PHE A 393 -13.10 -15.18 -18.21
CA PHE A 393 -14.33 -15.34 -17.45
C PHE A 393 -15.55 -15.27 -18.36
N ARG A 394 -16.57 -16.05 -18.03
CA ARG A 394 -17.90 -15.99 -18.64
C ARG A 394 -18.90 -15.49 -17.60
N LEU A 395 -19.77 -14.57 -18.01
CA LEU A 395 -20.87 -14.12 -17.18
C LEU A 395 -22.00 -15.15 -17.21
N THR A 396 -22.37 -15.67 -16.05
CA THR A 396 -23.44 -16.67 -15.91
C THR A 396 -24.34 -16.37 -14.72
N ASP A 397 -25.46 -17.06 -14.60
CA ASP A 397 -26.27 -17.10 -13.39
C ASP A 397 -25.71 -18.18 -12.45
N ASN A 398 -25.57 -17.85 -11.16
CA ASN A 398 -25.19 -18.81 -10.13
C ASN A 398 -26.39 -19.66 -9.67
N ASN A 399 -26.18 -20.59 -8.74
CA ASN A 399 -27.22 -21.49 -8.23
C ASN A 399 -28.41 -20.78 -7.55
N LYS A 400 -28.30 -19.46 -7.31
CA LYS A 400 -29.35 -18.61 -6.72
C LYS A 400 -29.96 -17.65 -7.75
N GLY A 401 -29.64 -17.81 -9.04
CA GLY A 401 -30.13 -16.95 -10.12
C GLY A 401 -29.50 -15.56 -10.18
N ALA A 402 -28.42 -15.31 -9.43
CA ALA A 402 -27.70 -14.03 -9.46
C ALA A 402 -26.50 -14.11 -10.42
N LYS A 403 -26.21 -13.02 -11.14
CA LYS A 403 -25.06 -12.96 -12.06
C LYS A 403 -23.72 -13.12 -11.32
N GLN A 404 -22.80 -13.86 -11.94
CA GLN A 404 -21.45 -14.11 -11.43
C GLN A 404 -20.48 -14.35 -12.59
N TRP A 405 -19.24 -13.88 -12.44
CA TRP A 405 -18.16 -14.20 -13.39
C TRP A 405 -17.52 -15.54 -13.02
N VAL A 406 -17.60 -16.52 -13.90
CA VAL A 406 -17.03 -17.86 -13.70
C VAL A 406 -15.83 -18.05 -14.62
N ALA A 407 -14.74 -18.58 -14.09
CA ALA A 407 -13.53 -18.85 -14.85
C ALA A 407 -13.80 -19.88 -15.96
N VAL A 408 -13.26 -19.63 -17.16
CA VAL A 408 -13.34 -20.52 -18.32
C VAL A 408 -11.96 -20.67 -18.96
N GLN A 409 -11.75 -21.73 -19.74
CA GLN A 409 -10.50 -21.89 -20.48
C GLN A 409 -10.48 -20.97 -21.70
N ALA A 410 -9.28 -20.58 -22.15
CA ALA A 410 -9.13 -19.74 -23.34
C ALA A 410 -9.80 -20.34 -24.59
N LYS A 411 -9.78 -21.68 -24.72
CA LYS A 411 -10.42 -22.41 -25.83
C LYS A 411 -11.95 -22.33 -25.83
N ASP A 412 -12.57 -21.98 -24.69
CA ASP A 412 -14.02 -21.90 -24.54
C ASP A 412 -14.53 -20.46 -24.79
N VAL A 413 -13.62 -19.52 -25.10
CA VAL A 413 -13.95 -18.14 -25.43
C VAL A 413 -14.10 -18.02 -26.96
N PRO A 414 -15.27 -17.60 -27.47
CA PRO A 414 -15.50 -17.51 -28.91
C PRO A 414 -14.52 -16.54 -29.60
N ALA A 415 -13.97 -16.95 -30.75
CA ALA A 415 -12.95 -16.17 -31.46
C ALA A 415 -13.48 -14.80 -31.93
N GLU A 416 -14.78 -14.69 -32.22
CA GLU A 416 -15.44 -13.44 -32.61
C GLU A 416 -15.42 -12.37 -31.51
N THR A 417 -15.16 -12.75 -30.25
CA THR A 417 -15.02 -11.78 -29.15
C THR A 417 -13.73 -10.97 -29.23
N ASP A 418 -12.74 -11.43 -30.00
CA ASP A 418 -11.40 -10.84 -30.14
C ASP A 418 -10.61 -10.68 -28.82
N LEU A 419 -11.10 -11.22 -27.70
CA LEU A 419 -10.46 -11.14 -26.38
C LEU A 419 -9.08 -11.80 -26.34
N ALA A 420 -8.83 -12.81 -27.20
CA ALA A 420 -7.53 -13.47 -27.30
C ALA A 420 -6.43 -12.52 -27.83
N ASN A 421 -6.80 -11.53 -28.66
CA ASN A 421 -5.87 -10.57 -29.27
C ASN A 421 -5.64 -9.31 -28.43
N VAL A 422 -6.40 -9.14 -27.34
CA VAL A 422 -6.15 -8.09 -26.35
C VAL A 422 -4.75 -8.23 -25.75
N ILE A 423 -4.04 -7.11 -25.61
CA ILE A 423 -2.71 -7.05 -25.02
C ILE A 423 -2.70 -6.22 -23.73
N PHE A 424 -1.87 -6.63 -22.78
CA PHE A 424 -1.59 -5.90 -21.54
C PHE A 424 -0.11 -5.47 -21.56
N PRO A 425 0.23 -4.39 -22.29
CA PRO A 425 1.61 -4.00 -22.51
C PRO A 425 2.26 -3.46 -21.23
N ARG A 426 3.59 -3.61 -21.13
CA ARG A 426 4.38 -2.87 -20.14
C ARG A 426 4.31 -1.38 -20.44
N ALA A 427 3.91 -0.60 -19.45
CA ALA A 427 3.93 0.85 -19.53
C ALA A 427 5.15 1.41 -18.80
N ILE A 428 5.93 2.25 -19.48
CA ILE A 428 7.00 3.04 -18.86
C ILE A 428 6.65 4.52 -19.02
N ASN A 429 6.49 5.21 -17.89
CA ASN A 429 6.30 6.66 -17.93
C ASN A 429 7.66 7.36 -18.10
N HIS A 430 8.00 7.70 -19.35
CA HIS A 430 9.22 8.45 -19.68
C HIS A 430 9.10 9.96 -19.39
N SER A 431 7.89 10.49 -19.24
CA SER A 431 7.63 11.91 -18.94
C SER A 431 7.34 12.16 -17.45
N ALA A 432 7.62 11.16 -16.60
CA ALA A 432 7.48 11.25 -15.16
C ALA A 432 8.25 12.45 -14.60
N GLN A 433 7.52 13.40 -14.00
CA GLN A 433 8.11 14.59 -13.41
C GLN A 433 8.97 14.25 -12.19
N PRO A 434 10.02 15.02 -11.88
CA PRO A 434 10.83 14.78 -10.69
C PRO A 434 10.05 15.12 -9.41
N TYR A 435 10.26 14.35 -8.35
CA TYR A 435 9.98 14.83 -7.00
C TYR A 435 11.05 15.85 -6.65
N VAL A 436 10.64 17.00 -6.14
CA VAL A 436 11.52 18.11 -5.77
C VAL A 436 11.03 18.72 -4.47
N THR A 437 11.96 19.07 -3.60
CA THR A 437 11.68 19.84 -2.38
C THR A 437 11.79 21.34 -2.65
N PRO A 438 11.22 22.20 -1.78
CA PRO A 438 11.36 23.65 -1.90
C PRO A 438 12.82 24.10 -1.85
N GLU A 439 13.16 25.11 -2.64
CA GLU A 439 14.53 25.60 -2.85
C GLU A 439 14.78 26.99 -2.26
N GLU A 440 13.74 27.67 -1.78
CA GLU A 440 13.82 28.99 -1.16
C GLU A 440 14.76 28.97 0.06
N SER A 441 15.59 29.99 0.24
CA SER A 441 16.59 30.02 1.33
C SER A 441 15.99 30.02 2.73
N THR A 442 14.75 30.50 2.88
CA THR A 442 13.99 30.51 4.14
C THR A 442 13.22 29.21 4.38
N SER A 443 13.24 28.28 3.43
CA SER A 443 12.58 26.98 3.56
C SER A 443 13.21 26.13 4.68
N PRO A 444 12.42 25.30 5.40
CA PRO A 444 12.95 24.34 6.37
C PRO A 444 13.89 23.30 5.74
N TRP A 445 13.93 23.21 4.41
CA TRP A 445 14.87 22.36 3.67
C TRP A 445 16.27 22.98 3.56
N LYS A 446 16.40 24.30 3.74
CA LYS A 446 17.62 25.10 3.52
C LYS A 446 18.14 25.79 4.78
N SER A 447 17.29 26.02 5.79
CA SER A 447 17.69 26.65 7.06
C SER A 447 17.04 25.93 8.26
N PRO A 448 17.83 25.37 9.21
CA PRO A 448 19.31 25.32 9.23
C PRO A 448 19.93 24.57 8.05
N GLY A 449 19.17 23.66 7.43
CA GLY A 449 19.57 22.94 6.22
C GLY A 449 20.42 21.69 6.50
N PRO A 450 20.91 21.03 5.43
CA PRO A 450 21.71 19.82 5.56
C PRO A 450 23.12 20.12 6.07
N ALA A 451 23.67 19.19 6.86
CA ALA A 451 25.06 19.19 7.32
C ALA A 451 26.04 18.67 6.25
N ALA A 452 25.60 17.80 5.33
CA ALA A 452 26.42 17.30 4.22
C ALA A 452 25.57 16.92 3.00
N GLY A 453 26.18 16.97 1.82
CA GLY A 453 25.56 16.63 0.54
C GLY A 453 25.49 17.82 -0.42
N PRO A 454 24.75 17.70 -1.53
CA PRO A 454 23.94 16.55 -1.91
C PRO A 454 24.77 15.34 -2.36
N PHE A 455 24.22 14.14 -2.17
CA PHE A 455 24.69 12.84 -2.67
C PHE A 455 23.70 12.32 -3.71
N ARG A 456 24.14 11.44 -4.62
CA ARG A 456 23.30 10.80 -5.65
C ARG A 456 23.48 9.29 -5.64
N ILE A 457 22.38 8.56 -5.80
CA ILE A 457 22.36 7.10 -5.98
C ILE A 457 21.40 6.74 -7.12
N ASP A 458 21.77 5.75 -7.92
CA ASP A 458 20.91 5.16 -8.92
C ASP A 458 20.11 4.02 -8.28
N LEU A 459 18.79 4.06 -8.41
CA LEU A 459 17.88 3.05 -7.87
C LEU A 459 17.51 2.02 -8.93
N GLY A 460 17.21 0.80 -8.49
CA GLY A 460 16.83 -0.31 -9.35
C GLY A 460 15.56 -0.05 -10.19
N ASP A 461 14.70 0.87 -9.76
CA ASP A 461 13.52 1.30 -10.52
C ASP A 461 13.84 2.22 -11.73
N GLY A 462 15.13 2.49 -11.96
CA GLY A 462 15.62 3.37 -13.03
C GLY A 462 15.48 4.87 -12.73
N SER A 463 15.24 5.24 -11.48
CA SER A 463 15.32 6.63 -11.00
C SER A 463 16.66 6.92 -10.32
N VAL A 464 17.00 8.20 -10.23
CA VAL A 464 18.14 8.73 -9.46
C VAL A 464 17.58 9.47 -8.27
N LEU A 465 18.08 9.14 -7.08
CA LEU A 465 17.75 9.82 -5.83
C LEU A 465 18.89 10.76 -5.45
N THR A 466 18.53 12.03 -5.21
CA THR A 466 19.41 13.01 -4.57
C THR A 466 19.00 13.15 -3.12
N TYR A 467 19.96 13.04 -2.21
CA TYR A 467 19.72 13.15 -0.76
C TYR A 467 20.85 13.91 -0.05
N SER A 468 20.56 14.39 1.14
CA SER A 468 21.53 15.09 2.00
C SER A 468 21.39 14.61 3.45
N TRP A 469 22.43 14.81 4.25
CA TRP A 469 22.41 14.47 5.67
C TRP A 469 21.97 15.66 6.49
N TYR A 470 20.95 15.47 7.31
CA TYR A 470 20.45 16.48 8.23
C TYR A 470 20.78 16.06 9.65
N ARG A 471 21.09 17.03 10.51
CA ARG A 471 21.00 16.79 11.95
C ARG A 471 19.55 16.43 12.25
N PHE A 472 19.33 15.39 13.05
CA PHE A 472 17.98 14.83 13.21
C PHE A 472 16.96 15.89 13.68
N ALA A 473 17.33 16.76 14.63
CA ALA A 473 16.46 17.84 15.10
C ALA A 473 16.16 18.95 14.08
N ASP A 474 16.97 19.05 13.02
CA ASP A 474 16.89 20.10 12.00
C ASP A 474 16.31 19.57 10.68
N GLN A 475 15.83 18.32 10.66
CA GLN A 475 15.12 17.81 9.50
C GLN A 475 13.76 18.51 9.31
N PRO A 476 13.29 18.66 8.05
CA PRO A 476 12.08 19.42 7.75
C PRO A 476 10.83 18.95 8.51
N ALA A 477 10.67 17.63 8.73
CA ALA A 477 9.53 17.09 9.47
C ALA A 477 9.52 17.55 10.94
N ILE A 478 10.68 17.53 11.61
CA ILE A 478 10.82 17.92 13.01
C ILE A 478 10.67 19.44 13.18
N LEU A 479 11.18 20.23 12.24
CA LEU A 479 10.96 21.68 12.19
C LEU A 479 9.48 22.07 12.03
N ASN A 480 8.64 21.17 11.50
CA ASN A 480 7.22 21.39 11.26
C ASN A 480 6.31 20.58 12.21
N ALA A 481 6.87 20.04 13.30
CA ALA A 481 6.16 19.16 14.23
C ALA A 481 5.63 19.87 15.49
N ASP A 482 5.54 21.21 15.48
CA ASP A 482 5.12 22.01 16.65
C ASP A 482 5.96 21.74 17.92
N LEU A 483 7.28 21.63 17.73
CA LEU A 483 8.24 21.45 18.83
C LEU A 483 9.00 22.76 19.08
N THR A 484 9.18 23.09 20.35
CA THR A 484 10.12 24.11 20.79
C THR A 484 11.56 23.66 20.56
N ASP A 485 12.51 24.61 20.57
CA ASP A 485 13.93 24.28 20.45
C ASP A 485 14.38 23.30 21.53
N GLN A 486 13.91 23.46 22.78
CA GLN A 486 14.24 22.55 23.87
C GLN A 486 13.73 21.12 23.63
N GLU A 487 12.50 20.97 23.14
CA GLU A 487 11.93 19.65 22.82
C GLU A 487 12.66 18.98 21.66
N ARG A 488 13.04 19.76 20.62
CA ARG A 488 13.85 19.25 19.50
C ARG A 488 15.21 18.75 19.97
N GLU A 489 15.88 19.50 20.84
CA GLU A 489 17.17 19.12 21.44
C GLU A 489 17.07 17.91 22.38
N ALA A 490 15.96 17.77 23.12
CA ALA A 490 15.70 16.59 23.92
C ALA A 490 15.50 15.35 23.03
N MET A 491 14.73 15.48 21.95
CA MET A 491 14.53 14.40 20.97
C MET A 491 15.84 14.02 20.27
N GLN A 492 16.67 15.00 19.90
CA GLN A 492 18.02 14.76 19.35
C GLN A 492 18.83 13.83 20.25
N LYS A 493 18.88 14.09 21.56
CA LYS A 493 19.63 13.24 22.51
C LYS A 493 19.10 11.81 22.54
N LYS A 494 17.78 11.62 22.54
CA LYS A 494 17.14 10.30 22.45
C LYS A 494 17.54 9.58 21.15
N VAL A 495 17.56 10.28 20.03
CA VAL A 495 17.99 9.72 18.74
C VAL A 495 19.48 9.35 18.71
N GLU A 496 20.34 10.17 19.31
CA GLU A 496 21.75 9.83 19.40
C GLU A 496 21.99 8.57 20.25
N LEU A 497 21.21 8.36 21.31
CA LEU A 497 21.23 7.10 22.06
C LEU A 497 20.86 5.91 21.17
N LEU A 498 19.79 6.04 20.38
CA LEU A 498 19.39 5.02 19.41
C LEU A 498 20.50 4.73 18.39
N HIS A 499 21.05 5.75 17.73
CA HIS A 499 22.07 5.55 16.68
C HIS A 499 23.35 4.87 17.21
N ARG A 500 23.71 5.10 18.47
CA ARG A 500 24.87 4.45 19.11
C ARG A 500 24.64 2.98 19.43
N ASN A 501 23.40 2.56 19.69
CA ASN A 501 23.10 1.25 20.27
C ASN A 501 22.30 0.33 19.35
N TRP A 502 21.53 0.87 18.42
CA TRP A 502 20.62 0.14 17.54
C TRP A 502 21.17 0.11 16.13
N THR A 503 21.78 -1.02 15.75
CA THR A 503 22.38 -1.25 14.43
C THR A 503 21.42 -1.98 13.49
N LYS A 504 21.67 -1.91 12.17
CA LYS A 504 20.77 -2.42 11.13
C LYS A 504 20.74 -3.96 10.94
N ASP A 505 21.51 -4.69 11.73
CA ASP A 505 21.82 -6.13 11.59
C ASP A 505 21.33 -6.97 12.79
N ARG A 506 20.46 -6.41 13.63
CA ARG A 506 19.90 -7.05 14.82
C ARG A 506 18.44 -7.46 14.64
N ASP A 507 17.97 -8.40 15.46
CA ASP A 507 16.57 -8.81 15.46
C ASP A 507 15.75 -7.93 16.43
N TYR A 508 15.06 -6.95 15.87
CA TYR A 508 14.09 -6.11 16.59
C TYR A 508 12.71 -6.75 16.63
N LEU A 509 12.24 -7.19 15.46
CA LEU A 509 11.04 -8.02 15.31
C LEU A 509 11.43 -9.50 15.33
N PRO A 510 10.59 -10.40 15.85
CA PRO A 510 10.90 -11.83 15.85
C PRO A 510 10.97 -12.34 14.39
N PRO A 511 12.02 -13.08 13.99
CA PRO A 511 12.20 -13.53 12.61
C PRO A 511 11.03 -14.42 12.13
N PRO A 512 10.80 -14.51 10.81
CA PRO A 512 9.82 -15.44 10.28
C PRO A 512 10.26 -16.89 10.54
N THR A 513 9.31 -17.81 10.70
CA THR A 513 9.59 -19.23 10.94
C THR A 513 9.62 -20.06 9.65
N ARG A 514 9.41 -19.43 8.50
CA ARG A 514 9.50 -20.04 7.17
C ARG A 514 9.78 -18.98 6.11
N GLY A 515 10.16 -19.42 4.91
CA GLY A 515 10.42 -18.54 3.77
C GLY A 515 11.70 -17.73 3.91
N GLU A 516 12.06 -17.04 2.84
CA GLU A 516 13.23 -16.16 2.79
C GLU A 516 12.80 -14.71 2.88
N LEU A 517 13.61 -13.85 3.49
CA LEU A 517 13.31 -12.42 3.55
C LEU A 517 13.59 -11.74 2.21
N ALA A 518 12.70 -10.82 1.83
CA ALA A 518 12.91 -9.91 0.71
C ALA A 518 13.99 -8.90 1.06
N ASP A 519 14.75 -8.47 0.06
CA ASP A 519 15.75 -7.42 0.21
C ASP A 519 15.18 -6.07 -0.23
N LEU A 520 15.63 -5.02 0.46
CA LEU A 520 15.52 -3.66 -0.06
C LEU A 520 16.44 -3.51 -1.26
N ASP A 521 16.15 -2.54 -2.11
CA ASP A 521 17.10 -2.09 -3.12
C ASP A 521 18.43 -1.71 -2.42
N PRO A 522 19.54 -2.40 -2.71
CA PRO A 522 20.81 -2.18 -2.01
C PRO A 522 21.30 -0.74 -2.08
N ALA A 523 20.94 0.01 -3.13
CA ALA A 523 21.31 1.41 -3.28
C ALA A 523 20.74 2.30 -2.16
N LEU A 524 19.62 1.90 -1.55
CA LEU A 524 18.99 2.63 -0.44
C LEU A 524 19.75 2.49 0.88
N LEU A 525 20.62 1.49 1.01
CA LEU A 525 21.43 1.26 2.21
C LEU A 525 22.67 2.15 2.16
N VAL A 526 22.62 3.27 2.87
CA VAL A 526 23.65 4.30 2.85
C VAL A 526 24.55 4.23 4.08
N THR A 527 25.80 4.64 3.90
CA THR A 527 26.76 4.75 5.01
C THR A 527 26.83 6.22 5.46
N PRO A 528 26.64 6.51 6.75
CA PRO A 528 26.87 7.85 7.28
C PRO A 528 28.28 8.37 6.97
N PRO A 529 28.43 9.63 6.51
CA PRO A 529 29.73 10.29 6.41
C PRO A 529 30.42 10.34 7.77
N LYS A 530 31.75 10.39 7.76
CA LYS A 530 32.55 10.49 8.97
C LYS A 530 32.10 11.67 9.83
N GLY A 531 31.79 11.41 11.10
CA GLY A 531 31.31 12.39 12.07
C GLY A 531 29.78 12.59 12.07
N LEU A 532 29.05 11.94 11.16
CA LEU A 532 27.59 11.98 11.06
C LEU A 532 26.93 10.63 11.40
N GLU A 533 27.68 9.69 11.97
CA GLU A 533 27.18 8.35 12.33
C GLU A 533 26.07 8.41 13.39
N VAL A 534 26.08 9.44 14.24
CA VAL A 534 25.19 9.57 15.39
C VAL A 534 24.46 10.90 15.34
N GLY A 535 23.12 10.87 15.44
CA GLY A 535 22.30 12.07 15.50
C GLY A 535 22.02 12.74 14.15
N TYR A 536 22.39 12.10 13.03
CA TYR A 536 22.11 12.59 11.67
C TYR A 536 21.39 11.53 10.84
N VAL A 537 20.57 11.99 9.89
CA VAL A 537 19.75 11.12 9.05
C VAL A 537 19.82 11.54 7.58
N PRO A 538 19.78 10.59 6.62
CA PRO A 538 19.73 10.89 5.19
C PRO A 538 18.29 11.23 4.76
N ILE A 539 18.11 12.34 4.05
CA ILE A 539 16.80 12.80 3.57
C ILE A 539 16.85 13.10 2.08
N ALA A 540 15.95 12.48 1.33
CA ALA A 540 15.80 12.73 -0.09
C ALA A 540 15.27 14.15 -0.36
N THR A 541 15.93 14.85 -1.28
CA THR A 541 15.56 16.21 -1.72
C THR A 541 15.09 16.22 -3.18
N ARG A 542 15.46 15.20 -3.96
CA ARG A 542 14.98 15.02 -5.33
C ARG A 542 14.95 13.55 -5.72
N GLN A 543 13.97 13.15 -6.52
CA GLN A 543 13.96 11.87 -7.22
C GLN A 543 13.48 12.07 -8.66
N GLU A 544 14.25 11.60 -9.64
CA GLU A 544 13.97 11.81 -11.05
C GLU A 544 14.32 10.59 -11.88
N ARG A 545 13.75 10.45 -13.08
CA ARG A 545 14.16 9.35 -13.98
C ARG A 545 15.63 9.53 -14.34
N ALA A 546 16.40 8.43 -14.35
CA ALA A 546 17.77 8.48 -14.83
C ALA A 546 17.83 8.99 -16.28
N PRO A 547 18.83 9.82 -16.64
CA PRO A 547 19.04 10.21 -18.03
C PRO A 547 19.17 8.94 -18.86
N LYS A 548 18.49 8.86 -20.02
CA LYS A 548 18.74 7.77 -20.96
C LYS A 548 20.24 7.76 -21.24
N ALA A 549 20.92 6.63 -20.98
CA ALA A 549 22.26 6.43 -21.49
C ALA A 549 22.20 6.72 -23.00
N LYS A 550 23.00 7.67 -23.48
CA LYS A 550 23.16 7.85 -24.93
C LYS A 550 23.63 6.49 -25.44
N ALA A 551 22.89 5.90 -26.37
CA ALA A 551 23.37 4.72 -27.07
C ALA A 551 24.77 5.03 -27.62
N PRO A 552 25.73 4.11 -27.49
CA PRO A 552 27.09 4.32 -28.00
C PRO A 552 27.11 4.68 -29.48
#